data_AF-A0A258KY26-F1
#
_entry.id   AF-A0A258KY26-F1
#
_cell.length_a   1.000
_cell.length_b   1.000
_cell.length_c   1.000
_cell.angle_alpha   90.00
_cell.angle_beta   90.00
_cell.angle_gamma   90.00
#
_symmetry.space_group_name_H-M   'P 1'
#
loop_
_entity.id
_entity.type
_entity.pdbx_description
1 polymer ?
#
loop_
_entity_poly.entity_id
_entity_poly.type
_entity_poly.pdbx_seq_one_letter_code
_entity_poly.pdbx_strand_id
1 'polypeptide(L)'
;MTAKLRVYTISDQDDAGAWIRKTFPDIFYIVSPGGYGAATWGGVNNPVDGLDNTSVSNAWLAQHIQQGHGPLGAAYPDVAYSMEGDTPAFLGLIPNGLSEPEHPDWGGWGGRYELYTPALEALDPKGFNGGVPIETETRPIWTNAVDTVTPREPAAHGRPFQSGKRAYKDYRATIWRWRDAFQNDFAARITWTTLPFSKANHPPIARLDHDDRLTVTAGQTFVLSAKGSSDPDGDSLSFHWFHYPEVGSWKTPISSEGADNIYRVAFRAPGVAKTETVHFVVAVSDKGAPQLTRYRRVIVTIVPRS
;
A
#
# COMPACT_ATOMS: atom_id res chain seq x y z
N MET A 1 7.33 -26.13 -13.90
CA MET A 1 6.28 -25.29 -14.55
C MET A 1 5.77 -24.17 -13.66
N THR A 2 5.87 -24.28 -12.33
CA THR A 2 5.39 -23.30 -11.34
C THR A 2 6.14 -21.96 -11.33
N ALA A 3 7.43 -21.93 -11.69
CA ALA A 3 8.27 -20.71 -11.63
C ALA A 3 7.76 -19.49 -12.45
N LYS A 4 6.81 -19.68 -13.36
CA LYS A 4 6.21 -18.60 -14.16
C LYS A 4 4.86 -18.11 -13.60
N LEU A 5 4.25 -18.85 -12.68
CA LEU A 5 2.94 -18.55 -12.13
C LEU A 5 3.07 -17.83 -10.78
N ARG A 6 2.30 -16.75 -10.61
CA ARG A 6 2.09 -16.07 -9.34
C ARG A 6 0.60 -16.16 -9.04
N VAL A 7 0.26 -16.50 -7.81
CA VAL A 7 -1.12 -16.59 -7.36
C VAL A 7 -1.31 -15.64 -6.19
N TYR A 8 -2.34 -14.82 -6.27
CA TYR A 8 -2.86 -14.04 -5.16
C TYR A 8 -4.31 -14.48 -4.97
N THR A 9 -4.65 -15.03 -3.81
CA THR A 9 -6.05 -15.35 -3.47
C THR A 9 -6.59 -14.47 -2.37
N ILE A 10 -7.88 -14.16 -2.48
CA ILE A 10 -8.62 -13.42 -1.47
C ILE A 10 -9.20 -14.44 -0.51
N SER A 11 -8.45 -14.67 0.58
CA SER A 11 -8.66 -15.79 1.49
C SER A 11 -8.64 -17.15 0.76
N ASP A 12 -9.04 -18.21 1.45
CA ASP A 12 -9.36 -19.49 0.83
C ASP A 12 -10.88 -19.60 0.75
N GLN A 13 -11.44 -19.50 -0.47
CA GLN A 13 -12.89 -19.56 -0.73
C GLN A 13 -13.35 -20.96 -1.19
N ASP A 14 -12.39 -21.87 -1.38
CA ASP A 14 -12.56 -23.31 -1.61
C ASP A 14 -11.37 -24.06 -1.01
N ASP A 15 -11.34 -25.39 -1.13
CA ASP A 15 -10.25 -26.24 -0.64
C ASP A 15 -9.07 -26.35 -1.62
N ALA A 16 -9.17 -25.77 -2.83
CA ALA A 16 -8.12 -25.84 -3.84
C ALA A 16 -6.90 -25.01 -3.42
N GLY A 17 -7.08 -23.90 -2.69
CA GLY A 17 -5.97 -23.08 -2.20
C GLY A 17 -4.99 -23.87 -1.32
N ALA A 18 -5.50 -24.54 -0.29
CA ALA A 18 -4.68 -25.40 0.57
C ALA A 18 -4.05 -26.56 -0.22
N TRP A 19 -4.80 -27.18 -1.13
CA TRP A 19 -4.29 -28.24 -1.99
C TRP A 19 -3.14 -27.78 -2.89
N ILE A 20 -3.25 -26.61 -3.54
CA ILE A 20 -2.19 -26.03 -4.39
C ILE A 20 -0.94 -25.79 -3.56
N ARG A 21 -1.08 -25.16 -2.40
CA ARG A 21 0.03 -24.84 -1.51
C ARG A 21 0.77 -26.10 -1.04
N LYS A 22 0.05 -27.18 -0.73
CA LYS A 22 0.64 -28.48 -0.36
C LYS A 22 1.30 -29.21 -1.54
N THR A 23 0.67 -29.17 -2.71
CA THR A 23 1.09 -29.95 -3.90
C THR A 23 2.25 -29.30 -4.65
N PHE A 24 2.31 -27.97 -4.65
CA PHE A 24 3.30 -27.19 -5.39
C PHE A 24 4.05 -26.24 -4.45
N PRO A 25 4.97 -26.74 -3.61
CA PRO A 25 5.57 -25.95 -2.54
C PRO A 25 6.36 -24.74 -3.03
N ASP A 26 6.91 -24.81 -4.24
CA ASP A 26 7.70 -23.75 -4.89
C ASP A 26 6.86 -22.69 -5.62
N ILE A 27 5.53 -22.78 -5.60
CA ILE A 27 4.67 -21.78 -6.25
C ILE A 27 4.67 -20.47 -5.44
N PHE A 28 4.81 -19.34 -6.15
CA PHE A 28 4.64 -18.03 -5.53
C PHE A 28 3.14 -17.80 -5.25
N TYR A 29 2.78 -17.80 -3.97
CA TYR A 29 1.39 -17.80 -3.52
C TYR A 29 1.18 -16.83 -2.35
N ILE A 30 0.37 -15.81 -2.56
CA ILE A 30 -0.04 -14.81 -1.57
C ILE A 30 -1.47 -15.12 -1.11
N VAL A 31 -1.69 -15.20 0.20
CA VAL A 31 -3.02 -15.46 0.78
C VAL A 31 -3.10 -15.01 2.24
N SER A 32 -4.30 -14.57 2.63
CA SER A 32 -4.72 -14.49 4.03
C SER A 32 -5.58 -15.70 4.39
N PRO A 33 -5.00 -16.85 4.81
CA PRO A 33 -5.77 -18.06 5.03
C PRO A 33 -6.61 -17.94 6.29
N GLY A 34 -7.62 -18.81 6.41
CA GLY A 34 -8.46 -18.91 7.58
C GLY A 34 -9.74 -18.07 7.53
N GLY A 35 -10.23 -17.64 8.69
CA GLY A 35 -11.44 -16.85 8.83
C GLY A 35 -11.31 -15.48 8.14
N TYR A 36 -12.39 -15.01 7.50
CA TYR A 36 -12.41 -13.70 6.84
C TYR A 36 -12.14 -12.53 7.81
N GLY A 37 -12.38 -12.74 9.11
CA GLY A 37 -12.03 -11.79 10.16
C GLY A 37 -10.53 -11.58 10.36
N ALA A 38 -9.68 -12.46 9.82
CA ALA A 38 -8.21 -12.36 9.83
C ALA A 38 -7.63 -11.90 8.49
N ALA A 39 -8.44 -11.50 7.52
CA ALA A 39 -7.95 -11.22 6.17
C ALA A 39 -7.57 -9.75 5.94
N THR A 40 -6.44 -9.51 5.27
CA THR A 40 -5.92 -8.14 5.00
C THR A 40 -6.91 -7.30 4.20
N TRP A 41 -7.67 -7.91 3.29
CA TRP A 41 -8.61 -7.22 2.40
C TRP A 41 -9.69 -6.44 3.14
N GLY A 42 -9.96 -6.76 4.42
CA GLY A 42 -10.79 -5.90 5.26
C GLY A 42 -10.27 -4.47 5.38
N GLY A 43 -8.98 -4.22 5.13
CA GLY A 43 -8.40 -2.87 5.03
C GLY A 43 -8.91 -2.04 3.85
N VAL A 44 -9.57 -2.65 2.85
CA VAL A 44 -10.21 -1.91 1.76
C VAL A 44 -11.43 -1.15 2.26
N ASN A 45 -12.23 -1.76 3.14
CA ASN A 45 -13.61 -1.33 3.37
C ASN A 45 -14.01 -1.18 4.85
N ASN A 46 -13.33 -1.85 5.78
CA ASN A 46 -13.71 -1.79 7.19
C ASN A 46 -13.40 -0.39 7.74
N PRO A 47 -14.35 0.23 8.47
CA PRO A 47 -14.07 1.45 9.20
C PRO A 47 -12.96 1.23 10.22
N VAL A 48 -12.01 2.16 10.27
CA VAL A 48 -10.94 2.20 11.28
C VAL A 48 -11.28 3.27 12.29
N ASP A 49 -11.41 2.86 13.55
CA ASP A 49 -11.71 3.75 14.67
C ASP A 49 -10.69 4.89 14.79
N GLY A 50 -11.18 6.12 14.92
CA GLY A 50 -10.37 7.34 15.01
C GLY A 50 -9.78 7.85 13.69
N LEU A 51 -10.09 7.23 12.54
CA LEU A 51 -9.68 7.71 11.22
C LEU A 51 -10.88 8.21 10.40
N ASP A 52 -10.60 9.01 9.37
CA ASP A 52 -11.58 9.31 8.33
C ASP A 52 -11.85 8.05 7.48
N ASN A 53 -13.12 7.70 7.35
CA ASN A 53 -13.59 6.55 6.58
C ASN A 53 -14.54 6.99 5.45
N THR A 54 -14.58 8.28 5.12
CA THR A 54 -15.49 8.86 4.12
C THR A 54 -15.33 8.20 2.76
N SER A 55 -14.09 7.94 2.33
CA SER A 55 -13.73 7.33 1.04
C SER A 55 -14.25 5.90 0.86
N VAL A 56 -14.81 5.29 1.90
CA VAL A 56 -15.46 3.96 1.83
C VAL A 56 -16.94 3.97 2.22
N SER A 57 -17.53 5.15 2.37
CA SER A 57 -18.95 5.26 2.67
C SER A 57 -19.81 5.04 1.42
N ASN A 58 -21.03 4.54 1.62
CA ASN A 58 -22.01 4.42 0.53
C ASN A 58 -22.32 5.78 -0.13
N ALA A 59 -22.29 6.87 0.65
CA ALA A 59 -22.49 8.22 0.09
C ALA A 59 -21.35 8.61 -0.85
N TRP A 60 -20.10 8.30 -0.48
CA TRP A 60 -18.94 8.55 -1.33
C TRP A 60 -19.00 7.70 -2.60
N LEU A 61 -19.33 6.40 -2.50
CA LEU A 61 -19.52 5.54 -3.68
C LEU A 61 -20.62 6.07 -4.61
N ALA A 62 -21.77 6.44 -4.05
CA ALA A 62 -22.87 7.00 -4.82
C ALA A 62 -22.43 8.24 -5.59
N GLN A 63 -21.68 9.14 -4.96
CA GLN A 63 -21.25 10.39 -5.57
C GLN A 63 -20.10 10.22 -6.57
N HIS A 64 -19.11 9.41 -6.23
CA HIS A 64 -17.82 9.38 -6.94
C HIS A 64 -17.67 8.21 -7.89
N ILE A 65 -18.50 7.16 -7.75
CA ILE A 65 -18.43 5.95 -8.58
C ILE A 65 -19.75 5.71 -9.32
N GLN A 66 -20.90 5.77 -8.65
CA GLN A 66 -22.16 5.31 -9.26
C GLN A 66 -22.88 6.40 -10.05
N GLN A 67 -23.29 7.48 -9.39
CA GLN A 67 -24.19 8.49 -9.95
C GLN A 67 -23.44 9.48 -10.84
N GLY A 68 -23.92 9.65 -12.08
CA GLY A 68 -23.33 10.60 -13.03
C GLY A 68 -22.08 10.11 -13.76
N HIS A 69 -21.67 8.85 -13.56
CA HIS A 69 -20.43 8.27 -14.13
C HIS A 69 -20.70 7.27 -15.27
N GLY A 70 -21.77 7.49 -16.03
CA GLY A 70 -22.07 6.75 -17.25
C GLY A 70 -22.45 5.27 -17.01
N PRO A 71 -22.36 4.43 -18.06
CA PRO A 71 -22.80 3.03 -17.98
C PRO A 71 -22.03 2.18 -16.97
N LEU A 72 -20.73 2.46 -16.77
CA LEU A 72 -19.92 1.72 -15.78
C LEU A 72 -20.31 2.09 -14.34
N GLY A 73 -20.57 3.38 -14.07
CA GLY A 73 -21.09 3.80 -12.77
C GLY A 73 -22.47 3.20 -12.48
N ALA A 74 -23.36 3.19 -13.48
CA ALA A 74 -24.69 2.58 -13.36
C ALA A 74 -24.64 1.04 -13.13
N ALA A 75 -23.57 0.38 -13.58
CA ALA A 75 -23.36 -1.05 -13.38
C ALA A 75 -22.66 -1.38 -12.06
N TYR A 76 -22.10 -0.39 -11.35
CA TYR A 76 -21.45 -0.60 -10.06
C TYR A 76 -22.50 -0.77 -8.95
N PRO A 77 -22.66 -1.96 -8.36
CA PRO A 77 -23.78 -2.27 -7.47
C PRO A 77 -23.60 -1.63 -6.08
N ASP A 78 -24.71 -1.55 -5.35
CA ASP A 78 -24.69 -1.19 -3.93
C ASP A 78 -23.99 -2.28 -3.11
N VAL A 79 -23.40 -1.86 -1.99
CA VAL A 79 -22.71 -2.76 -1.08
C VAL A 79 -23.71 -3.69 -0.39
N ALA A 80 -23.65 -4.99 -0.69
CA ALA A 80 -24.52 -6.01 -0.07
C ALA A 80 -23.97 -6.54 1.27
N TYR A 81 -22.65 -6.74 1.36
CA TYR A 81 -21.97 -7.22 2.57
C TYR A 81 -20.76 -6.35 2.90
N SER A 82 -19.86 -6.19 1.94
CA SER A 82 -18.62 -5.46 2.07
C SER A 82 -18.21 -4.91 0.71
N MET A 83 -17.57 -3.74 0.68
CA MET A 83 -17.13 -3.11 -0.56
C MET A 83 -15.85 -3.79 -1.06
N GLU A 84 -15.87 -4.29 -2.29
CA GLU A 84 -14.64 -4.60 -3.04
C GLU A 84 -13.63 -5.49 -2.29
N GLY A 85 -14.12 -6.53 -1.59
CA GLY A 85 -13.25 -7.44 -0.83
C GLY A 85 -12.15 -8.08 -1.68
N ASP A 86 -12.40 -8.27 -2.97
CA ASP A 86 -11.42 -8.90 -3.87
C ASP A 86 -10.43 -7.93 -4.54
N THR A 87 -10.69 -6.62 -4.48
CA THR A 87 -9.90 -5.59 -5.18
C THR A 87 -8.39 -5.61 -4.87
N PRO A 88 -7.90 -5.93 -3.64
CA PRO A 88 -6.47 -5.98 -3.35
C PRO A 88 -5.67 -6.91 -4.27
N ALA A 89 -6.31 -7.95 -4.83
CA ALA A 89 -5.65 -8.93 -5.69
C ALA A 89 -5.07 -8.32 -6.98
N PHE A 90 -5.57 -7.17 -7.44
CA PHE A 90 -5.02 -6.47 -8.61
C PHE A 90 -4.37 -5.12 -8.28
N LEU A 91 -4.65 -4.52 -7.12
CA LEU A 91 -4.08 -3.21 -6.75
C LEU A 91 -2.54 -3.20 -6.73
N GLY A 92 -1.91 -4.32 -6.38
CA GLY A 92 -0.46 -4.49 -6.42
C GLY A 92 0.14 -4.45 -7.84
N LEU A 93 -0.67 -4.69 -8.88
CA LEU A 93 -0.26 -4.71 -10.29
C LEU A 93 -0.37 -3.34 -10.96
N ILE A 94 -1.00 -2.36 -10.31
CA ILE A 94 -1.10 -1.00 -10.84
C ILE A 94 0.27 -0.32 -10.72
N PRO A 95 0.88 0.16 -11.83
CA PRO A 95 2.23 0.72 -11.83
C PRO A 95 2.24 2.15 -11.28
N ASN A 96 1.93 2.30 -10.00
CA ASN A 96 1.91 3.58 -9.29
C ASN A 96 3.30 3.97 -8.72
N GLY A 97 4.29 3.06 -8.80
CA GLY A 97 5.66 3.25 -8.32
C GLY A 97 5.90 2.93 -6.85
N LEU A 98 4.90 2.39 -6.14
CA LEU A 98 4.99 1.94 -4.75
C LEU A 98 5.23 0.43 -4.65
N SER A 99 4.41 -0.34 -5.37
CA SER A 99 4.38 -1.80 -5.37
C SER A 99 5.42 -2.39 -6.32
N GLU A 100 5.96 -3.55 -5.96
CA GLU A 100 6.73 -4.43 -6.84
C GLU A 100 6.12 -5.84 -6.70
N PRO A 101 5.38 -6.35 -7.72
CA PRO A 101 4.62 -7.59 -7.58
C PRO A 101 5.44 -8.83 -7.16
N GLU A 102 6.73 -8.84 -7.48
CA GLU A 102 7.66 -9.92 -7.10
C GLU A 102 8.16 -9.81 -5.64
N HIS A 103 7.85 -8.71 -4.95
CA HIS A 103 8.23 -8.44 -3.56
C HIS A 103 7.01 -8.10 -2.70
N PRO A 104 6.20 -9.09 -2.28
CA PRO A 104 5.02 -8.88 -1.43
C PRO A 104 5.37 -8.25 -0.08
N ASP A 105 6.60 -8.43 0.37
CA ASP A 105 7.16 -7.88 1.61
C ASP A 105 7.44 -6.39 1.53
N TRP A 106 7.41 -5.79 0.34
CA TRP A 106 7.66 -4.35 0.19
C TRP A 106 6.42 -3.49 0.45
N GLY A 107 5.24 -4.08 0.40
CA GLY A 107 3.98 -3.40 0.64
C GLY A 107 3.58 -2.47 -0.51
N GLY A 108 2.26 -2.30 -0.67
CA GLY A 108 1.67 -1.42 -1.66
C GLY A 108 0.15 -1.37 -1.50
N TRP A 109 -0.55 -0.90 -2.53
CA TRP A 109 -2.01 -0.79 -2.48
C TRP A 109 -2.73 -2.14 -2.25
N GLY A 110 -2.11 -3.26 -2.67
CA GLY A 110 -2.61 -4.62 -2.41
C GLY A 110 -2.24 -5.21 -1.04
N GLY A 111 -1.58 -4.44 -0.16
CA GLY A 111 -1.12 -4.92 1.15
C GLY A 111 0.35 -5.29 1.18
N ARG A 112 0.78 -5.87 2.31
CA ARG A 112 2.14 -6.35 2.57
C ARG A 112 2.09 -7.74 3.18
N TYR A 113 2.94 -8.63 2.69
CA TYR A 113 2.96 -10.04 3.07
C TYR A 113 4.39 -10.48 3.39
N GLU A 114 4.55 -11.27 4.44
CA GLU A 114 5.83 -11.85 4.84
C GLU A 114 5.80 -13.36 4.61
N LEU A 115 6.97 -13.94 4.32
CA LEU A 115 7.12 -15.37 4.08
C LEU A 115 7.38 -16.10 5.41
N TYR A 116 6.34 -16.69 6.00
CA TYR A 116 6.45 -17.46 7.24
C TYR A 116 5.36 -18.52 7.33
N THR A 117 5.49 -19.46 8.28
CA THR A 117 4.43 -20.42 8.60
C THR A 117 3.55 -19.83 9.69
N PRO A 118 2.30 -19.42 9.39
CA PRO A 118 1.42 -18.85 10.41
C PRO A 118 0.96 -19.94 11.39
N ALA A 119 0.83 -19.55 12.66
CA ALA A 119 0.21 -20.41 13.66
C ALA A 119 -1.30 -20.48 13.42
N LEU A 120 -1.91 -21.67 13.57
CA LEU A 120 -3.32 -21.92 13.24
C LEU A 120 -4.26 -20.97 14.00
N GLU A 121 -3.96 -20.71 15.26
CA GLU A 121 -4.66 -19.81 16.17
C GLU A 121 -4.67 -18.35 15.70
N ALA A 122 -3.69 -17.93 14.89
CA ALA A 122 -3.63 -16.59 14.31
C ALA A 122 -4.49 -16.46 13.04
N LEU A 123 -5.01 -17.56 12.51
CA LEU A 123 -5.79 -17.61 11.27
C LEU A 123 -7.30 -17.51 11.50
N ASP A 124 -7.76 -17.12 12.69
CA ASP A 124 -9.18 -17.11 13.05
C ASP A 124 -9.87 -18.45 12.68
N PRO A 125 -9.43 -19.59 13.24
CA PRO A 125 -9.84 -20.93 12.80
C PRO A 125 -11.32 -21.26 13.08
N LYS A 126 -12.02 -20.38 13.81
CA LYS A 126 -13.45 -20.47 14.12
C LYS A 126 -14.27 -19.40 13.42
N GLY A 127 -13.61 -18.51 12.69
CA GLY A 127 -14.24 -17.44 11.92
C GLY A 127 -14.99 -17.97 10.72
N PHE A 128 -15.86 -17.12 10.17
CA PHE A 128 -16.56 -17.43 8.94
C PHE A 128 -15.60 -17.40 7.74
N ASN A 129 -15.61 -18.45 6.92
CA ASN A 129 -14.86 -18.55 5.66
C ASN A 129 -15.61 -19.37 4.59
N GLY A 130 -16.93 -19.46 4.69
CA GLY A 130 -17.72 -20.29 3.77
C GLY A 130 -17.64 -21.81 4.02
N GLY A 131 -17.06 -22.25 5.14
CA GLY A 131 -17.01 -23.68 5.51
C GLY A 131 -15.80 -24.43 4.93
N VAL A 132 -14.81 -23.70 4.41
CA VAL A 132 -13.54 -24.27 3.96
C VAL A 132 -12.73 -24.75 5.17
N PRO A 133 -12.19 -26.00 5.19
CA PRO A 133 -11.34 -26.45 6.28
C PRO A 133 -10.10 -25.57 6.46
N ILE A 134 -9.88 -25.07 7.68
CA ILE A 134 -8.69 -24.29 8.01
C ILE A 134 -7.64 -25.26 8.56
N GLU A 135 -6.61 -25.51 7.77
CA GLU A 135 -5.56 -26.47 8.08
C GLU A 135 -4.27 -25.78 8.52
N THR A 136 -3.44 -26.48 9.28
CA THR A 136 -2.10 -25.99 9.62
C THR A 136 -1.22 -25.98 8.37
N GLU A 137 -0.62 -24.82 8.08
CA GLU A 137 0.37 -24.69 7.02
C GLU A 137 1.64 -25.47 7.37
N THR A 138 2.17 -26.22 6.40
CA THR A 138 3.31 -27.14 6.60
C THR A 138 4.66 -26.54 6.22
N ARG A 139 4.66 -25.32 5.66
CA ARG A 139 5.83 -24.59 5.18
C ARG A 139 5.55 -23.08 5.22
N PRO A 140 6.56 -22.23 4.99
CA PRO A 140 6.33 -20.80 4.84
C PRO A 140 5.45 -20.47 3.62
N ILE A 141 4.57 -19.50 3.77
CA ILE A 141 3.71 -18.94 2.71
C ILE A 141 3.75 -17.42 2.78
N TRP A 142 3.46 -16.72 1.67
CA TRP A 142 3.28 -15.27 1.73
C TRP A 142 1.92 -14.98 2.37
N THR A 143 1.96 -14.55 3.62
CA THR A 143 0.76 -14.25 4.41
C THR A 143 0.93 -12.98 5.21
N ASN A 144 -0.13 -12.57 5.90
CA ASN A 144 -0.31 -11.26 6.50
C ASN A 144 0.94 -10.77 7.23
N ALA A 145 1.46 -9.62 6.80
CA ALA A 145 2.37 -8.84 7.61
C ALA A 145 1.58 -7.88 8.51
N VAL A 146 2.23 -7.37 9.56
CA VAL A 146 1.63 -6.38 10.47
C VAL A 146 2.41 -5.08 10.39
N ASP A 147 1.73 -3.98 10.06
CA ASP A 147 2.32 -2.65 10.01
C ASP A 147 1.98 -1.85 11.27
N THR A 148 2.86 -0.92 11.65
CA THR A 148 2.59 0.08 12.69
C THR A 148 2.56 1.46 12.05
N VAL A 149 1.36 1.96 11.78
CA VAL A 149 1.15 3.21 11.05
C VAL A 149 0.65 4.29 12.00
N THR A 150 1.31 5.44 11.99
CA THR A 150 0.76 6.69 12.53
C THR A 150 0.34 7.55 11.34
N PRO A 151 -0.97 7.63 11.02
CA PRO A 151 -1.44 8.35 9.84
C PRO A 151 -1.13 9.84 9.94
N ARG A 152 -1.08 10.51 8.80
CA ARG A 152 -0.96 11.97 8.75
C ARG A 152 -2.37 12.56 8.71
N GLU A 153 -2.58 13.58 9.52
CA GLU A 153 -3.85 14.31 9.59
C GLU A 153 -3.71 15.66 8.87
N PRO A 154 -4.68 16.09 8.05
CA PRO A 154 -4.69 17.44 7.50
C PRO A 154 -4.65 18.49 8.62
N ALA A 155 -3.92 19.58 8.40
CA ALA A 155 -3.88 20.70 9.34
C ALA A 155 -4.38 21.99 8.68
N ALA A 156 -5.20 22.76 9.41
CA ALA A 156 -5.82 23.99 8.90
C ALA A 156 -4.81 25.13 8.66
N HIS A 157 -3.70 25.14 9.42
CA HIS A 157 -2.66 26.16 9.34
C HIS A 157 -1.27 25.53 9.46
N GLY A 158 -0.25 26.16 8.86
CA GLY A 158 1.14 25.69 8.92
C GLY A 158 1.44 24.63 7.85
N ARG A 159 2.12 23.54 8.24
CA ARG A 159 2.34 22.41 7.33
C ARG A 159 0.98 21.82 6.94
N PRO A 160 0.76 21.39 5.68
CA PRO A 160 -0.53 20.88 5.22
C PRO A 160 -0.98 19.60 5.96
N PHE A 161 -0.03 18.88 6.55
CA PHE A 161 -0.27 17.70 7.35
C PHE A 161 0.55 17.72 8.63
N GLN A 162 -0.02 17.16 9.69
CA GLN A 162 0.63 16.86 10.96
C GLN A 162 0.61 15.36 11.24
N SER A 163 1.45 14.90 12.16
CA SER A 163 1.35 13.51 12.64
C SER A 163 0.02 13.32 13.35
N GLY A 164 -0.65 12.21 13.07
CA GLY A 164 -1.83 11.80 13.80
C GLY A 164 -1.52 11.45 15.25
N LYS A 165 -2.56 11.43 16.07
CA LYS A 165 -2.45 11.27 17.53
C LYS A 165 -2.27 9.82 17.98
N ARG A 166 -2.59 8.86 17.12
CA ARG A 166 -2.63 7.42 17.42
C ARG A 166 -1.84 6.62 16.40
N ALA A 167 -1.02 5.70 16.90
CA ALA A 167 -0.41 4.65 16.10
C ALA A 167 -1.32 3.42 16.07
N TYR A 168 -1.40 2.76 14.91
CA TYR A 168 -2.22 1.58 14.67
C TYR A 168 -1.31 0.43 14.29
N LYS A 169 -1.33 -0.65 15.08
CA LYS A 169 -0.61 -1.89 14.77
C LYS A 169 -1.61 -2.95 14.31
N ASP A 170 -1.70 -3.17 13.01
CA ASP A 170 -2.75 -4.01 12.40
C ASP A 170 -2.26 -4.56 11.04
N TYR A 171 -2.65 -5.79 10.70
CA TYR A 171 -2.39 -6.36 9.36
C TYR A 171 -3.22 -5.65 8.27
N ARG A 172 -4.39 -5.12 8.60
CA ARG A 172 -5.20 -4.30 7.68
C ARG A 172 -4.55 -2.96 7.38
N ALA A 173 -3.65 -2.49 8.25
CA ALA A 173 -2.91 -1.24 8.04
C ALA A 173 -1.98 -1.29 6.83
N THR A 174 -1.62 -2.49 6.39
CA THR A 174 -0.88 -2.68 5.16
C THR A 174 -1.66 -2.22 3.91
N ILE A 175 -3.01 -2.16 3.99
CA ILE A 175 -3.91 -1.70 2.91
C ILE A 175 -4.52 -0.34 3.23
N TRP A 176 -5.21 -0.18 4.37
CA TRP A 176 -6.04 1.02 4.61
C TRP A 176 -5.22 2.32 4.62
N ARG A 177 -3.91 2.25 4.89
CA ARG A 177 -3.01 3.41 4.84
C ARG A 177 -2.90 4.04 3.45
N TRP A 178 -3.33 3.34 2.40
CA TRP A 178 -3.32 3.80 1.00
C TRP A 178 -4.71 4.07 0.45
N ARG A 179 -5.75 3.92 1.27
CA ARG A 179 -7.15 3.84 0.84
C ARG A 179 -7.63 5.04 0.05
N ASP A 180 -7.37 6.23 0.57
CA ASP A 180 -7.77 7.46 -0.12
C ASP A 180 -7.07 7.60 -1.47
N ALA A 181 -5.82 7.13 -1.60
CA ALA A 181 -5.09 7.21 -2.86
C ALA A 181 -5.68 6.29 -3.93
N PHE A 182 -6.00 5.02 -3.60
CA PHE A 182 -6.60 4.11 -4.58
C PHE A 182 -8.09 4.40 -4.84
N GLN A 183 -8.83 4.92 -3.85
CA GLN A 183 -10.22 5.35 -4.05
C GLN A 183 -10.28 6.59 -4.97
N ASN A 184 -9.42 7.59 -4.74
CA ASN A 184 -9.32 8.74 -5.63
C ASN A 184 -8.87 8.33 -7.05
N ASP A 185 -7.95 7.36 -7.18
CA ASP A 185 -7.55 6.81 -8.48
C ASP A 185 -8.73 6.17 -9.22
N PHE A 186 -9.59 5.43 -8.51
CA PHE A 186 -10.80 4.86 -9.11
C PHE A 186 -11.81 5.95 -9.52
N ALA A 187 -12.09 6.93 -8.64
CA ALA A 187 -13.00 8.03 -8.93
C ALA A 187 -12.54 8.90 -10.13
N ALA A 188 -11.25 9.13 -10.30
CA ALA A 188 -10.74 9.79 -11.50
C ALA A 188 -10.93 8.91 -12.74
N ARG A 189 -10.58 7.63 -12.66
CA ARG A 189 -10.68 6.70 -13.80
C ARG A 189 -12.10 6.51 -14.28
N ILE A 190 -13.07 6.42 -13.39
CA ILE A 190 -14.46 6.28 -13.80
C ILE A 190 -14.96 7.56 -14.48
N THR A 191 -14.49 8.74 -14.03
CA THR A 191 -14.73 10.03 -14.70
C THR A 191 -14.11 10.07 -16.11
N TRP A 192 -12.93 9.47 -16.33
CA TRP A 192 -12.32 9.39 -17.67
C TRP A 192 -13.17 8.65 -18.70
N THR A 193 -14.13 7.83 -18.24
CA THR A 193 -15.00 7.07 -19.14
C THR A 193 -16.13 7.92 -19.73
N THR A 194 -16.37 9.11 -19.17
CA THR A 194 -17.46 10.02 -19.56
C THR A 194 -16.99 11.41 -19.98
N LEU A 195 -15.80 11.83 -19.54
CA LEU A 195 -15.24 13.15 -19.84
C LEU A 195 -13.99 13.07 -20.74
N PRO A 196 -13.77 14.09 -21.60
CA PRO A 196 -12.51 14.20 -22.33
C PRO A 196 -11.35 14.52 -21.36
N PHE A 197 -10.13 14.18 -21.77
CA PHE A 197 -8.90 14.41 -21.00
C PHE A 197 -8.89 15.78 -20.29
N SER A 198 -9.04 16.88 -21.04
CA SER A 198 -9.00 18.25 -20.49
C SER A 198 -10.08 18.61 -19.44
N LYS A 199 -10.99 17.68 -19.12
CA LYS A 199 -12.09 17.85 -18.16
C LYS A 199 -12.00 16.86 -16.98
N ALA A 200 -10.93 16.09 -16.87
CA ALA A 200 -10.68 15.20 -15.74
C ALA A 200 -9.23 15.33 -15.26
N ASN A 201 -9.00 14.99 -13.99
CA ASN A 201 -7.66 14.99 -13.41
C ASN A 201 -6.87 13.72 -13.78
N HIS A 202 -5.55 13.83 -13.93
CA HIS A 202 -4.64 12.72 -14.25
C HIS A 202 -3.49 12.64 -13.25
N PRO A 203 -2.96 11.43 -13.02
CA PRO A 203 -1.95 11.25 -11.99
C PRO A 203 -0.66 12.00 -12.30
N PRO A 204 -0.01 12.59 -11.28
CA PRO A 204 1.26 13.25 -11.46
C PRO A 204 2.35 12.24 -11.86
N ILE A 205 3.38 12.72 -12.54
CA ILE A 205 4.55 11.93 -12.92
C ILE A 205 5.62 12.11 -11.84
N ALA A 206 5.71 11.16 -10.91
CA ALA A 206 6.78 11.12 -9.92
C ALA A 206 8.13 10.74 -10.57
N ARG A 207 9.20 11.48 -10.26
CA ARG A 207 10.57 11.21 -10.73
C ARG A 207 11.56 11.28 -9.57
N LEU A 208 12.68 10.58 -9.70
CA LEU A 208 13.86 10.74 -8.84
C LEU A 208 14.95 11.49 -9.62
N ASP A 209 15.69 12.34 -8.94
CA ASP A 209 16.87 13.06 -9.47
C ASP A 209 18.19 12.34 -9.07
N HIS A 210 18.09 11.04 -8.81
CA HIS A 210 19.17 10.12 -8.43
C HIS A 210 18.69 8.66 -8.62
N ASP A 211 19.60 7.70 -8.47
CA ASP A 211 19.27 6.28 -8.57
C ASP A 211 18.29 5.81 -7.49
N ASP A 212 17.47 4.82 -7.83
CA ASP A 212 16.53 4.19 -6.90
C ASP A 212 17.21 3.23 -5.91
N ARG A 213 18.51 2.97 -6.08
CA ARG A 213 19.35 2.14 -5.22
C ARG A 213 20.63 2.88 -4.86
N LEU A 214 20.85 3.10 -3.57
CA LEU A 214 22.00 3.84 -3.06
C LEU A 214 22.76 2.98 -2.04
N THR A 215 24.08 3.15 -1.96
CA THR A 215 24.89 2.63 -0.86
C THR A 215 25.50 3.79 -0.08
N VAL A 216 25.35 3.77 1.25
CA VAL A 216 25.87 4.80 2.15
C VAL A 216 26.57 4.16 3.34
N THR A 217 27.52 4.87 3.94
CA THR A 217 28.18 4.41 5.17
C THR A 217 27.41 4.84 6.41
N ALA A 218 27.44 4.06 7.48
CA ALA A 218 26.84 4.38 8.75
C ALA A 218 27.18 5.82 9.22
N GLY A 219 26.16 6.59 9.61
CA GLY A 219 26.25 8.00 10.02
C GLY A 219 26.45 9.02 8.90
N GLN A 220 26.59 8.61 7.63
CA GLN A 220 26.62 9.49 6.47
C GLN A 220 25.26 10.21 6.31
N THR A 221 25.30 11.52 6.03
CA THR A 221 24.12 12.23 5.52
C THR A 221 24.00 11.98 4.02
N PHE A 222 22.80 11.62 3.56
CA PHE A 222 22.48 11.45 2.15
C PHE A 222 21.19 12.21 1.82
N VAL A 223 21.01 12.54 0.54
CA VAL A 223 19.89 13.36 0.08
C VAL A 223 19.07 12.56 -0.91
N LEU A 224 17.76 12.54 -0.69
CA LEU A 224 16.79 12.01 -1.63
C LEU A 224 16.06 13.16 -2.30
N SER A 225 15.79 13.06 -3.60
CA SER A 225 15.13 14.13 -4.33
C SER A 225 14.19 13.62 -5.43
N ALA A 226 13.01 14.21 -5.46
CA ALA A 226 11.97 14.01 -6.45
C ALA A 226 11.89 15.19 -7.44
N LYS A 227 12.98 15.95 -7.58
CA LYS A 227 13.08 17.04 -8.54
C LYS A 227 12.81 16.50 -9.95
N GLY A 228 12.08 17.28 -10.74
CA GLY A 228 11.64 16.87 -12.08
C GLY A 228 10.31 16.10 -12.10
N SER A 229 9.68 15.85 -10.94
CA SER A 229 8.28 15.44 -10.90
C SER A 229 7.39 16.54 -11.50
N SER A 230 6.34 16.15 -12.22
CA SER A 230 5.47 17.06 -12.97
C SER A 230 4.03 16.61 -12.91
N ASP A 231 3.11 17.52 -13.18
CA ASP A 231 1.69 17.23 -13.34
C ASP A 231 1.26 17.46 -14.79
N PRO A 232 0.55 16.52 -15.44
CA PRO A 232 0.13 16.67 -16.84
C PRO A 232 -1.00 17.69 -17.04
N ASP A 233 -1.77 17.99 -16.01
CA ASP A 233 -2.89 18.93 -16.03
C ASP A 233 -2.45 20.34 -15.58
N GLY A 234 -1.22 20.47 -15.09
CA GLY A 234 -0.62 21.73 -14.65
C GLY A 234 -0.85 22.03 -13.17
N ASP A 235 -1.33 21.05 -12.40
CA ASP A 235 -1.57 21.21 -10.97
C ASP A 235 -0.27 21.31 -10.17
N SER A 236 -0.36 21.98 -9.02
CA SER A 236 0.74 22.05 -8.07
C SER A 236 0.96 20.69 -7.39
N LEU A 237 2.21 20.36 -7.09
CA LEU A 237 2.57 19.09 -6.46
C LEU A 237 2.84 19.23 -4.96
N SER A 238 2.34 18.28 -4.19
CA SER A 238 2.73 18.02 -2.80
C SER A 238 3.66 16.82 -2.73
N PHE A 239 4.69 16.91 -1.87
CA PHE A 239 5.63 15.83 -1.63
C PHE A 239 5.45 15.30 -0.21
N HIS A 240 5.77 14.02 0.00
CA HIS A 240 5.95 13.45 1.31
C HIS A 240 6.97 12.32 1.25
N TRP A 241 8.12 12.56 1.84
CA TRP A 241 9.18 11.58 2.03
C TRP A 241 9.05 10.88 3.38
N PHE A 242 9.12 9.56 3.39
CA PHE A 242 9.15 8.79 4.63
C PHE A 242 10.01 7.54 4.50
N HIS A 243 10.63 7.15 5.62
CA HIS A 243 11.14 5.80 5.79
C HIS A 243 9.96 4.85 5.97
N TYR A 244 9.97 3.70 5.30
CA TYR A 244 8.99 2.62 5.47
C TYR A 244 9.62 1.54 6.37
N PRO A 245 9.61 1.71 7.72
CA PRO A 245 10.40 0.91 8.65
C PRO A 245 10.01 -0.57 8.69
N GLU A 246 8.80 -0.91 8.27
CA GLU A 246 8.38 -2.30 8.17
C GLU A 246 9.09 -3.06 7.04
N VAL A 247 9.70 -2.35 6.07
CA VAL A 247 10.37 -2.92 4.89
C VAL A 247 11.88 -2.78 5.00
N GLY A 248 12.60 -3.82 4.60
CA GLY A 248 14.06 -3.90 4.78
C GLY A 248 14.45 -4.49 6.13
N SER A 249 15.75 -4.51 6.42
CA SER A 249 16.29 -5.20 7.60
C SER A 249 16.41 -4.29 8.83
N TRP A 250 16.44 -2.97 8.64
CA TRP A 250 16.45 -2.00 9.72
C TRP A 250 15.05 -1.46 10.04
N LYS A 251 14.55 -1.79 11.24
CA LYS A 251 13.16 -1.53 11.63
C LYS A 251 12.94 -0.24 12.43
N THR A 252 14.01 0.45 12.85
CA THR A 252 13.89 1.69 13.60
C THR A 252 13.62 2.87 12.65
N PRO A 253 12.61 3.72 12.90
CA PRO A 253 12.34 4.87 12.05
C PRO A 253 13.55 5.79 11.85
N ILE A 254 13.79 6.22 10.61
CA ILE A 254 14.80 7.23 10.25
C ILE A 254 14.04 8.48 9.83
N SER A 255 14.11 9.54 10.64
CA SER A 255 13.47 10.82 10.34
C SER A 255 14.33 11.64 9.37
N SER A 256 13.66 12.48 8.58
CA SER A 256 14.33 13.48 7.76
C SER A 256 15.04 14.53 8.61
N GLU A 257 16.21 14.98 8.16
CA GLU A 257 16.90 16.18 8.65
C GLU A 257 16.23 17.43 8.06
N GLY A 258 14.95 17.67 8.38
CA GLY A 258 14.19 18.81 7.88
C GLY A 258 12.72 18.50 7.57
N ALA A 259 12.11 19.37 6.76
CA ALA A 259 10.75 19.20 6.28
C ALA A 259 10.67 18.02 5.30
N ASP A 260 9.77 17.09 5.57
CA ASP A 260 9.53 15.88 4.77
C ASP A 260 8.63 16.14 3.54
N ASN A 261 8.07 17.35 3.44
CA ASN A 261 7.10 17.73 2.43
C ASN A 261 7.65 18.62 1.31
N ILE A 262 8.97 18.61 1.10
CA ILE A 262 9.66 19.28 -0.01
C ILE A 262 10.24 18.25 -0.98
N TYR A 263 10.53 18.67 -2.20
CA TYR A 263 11.02 17.76 -3.25
C TYR A 263 12.45 17.23 -3.00
N ARG A 264 13.20 17.76 -2.03
CA ARG A 264 14.59 17.37 -1.74
C ARG A 264 14.80 17.32 -0.22
N VAL A 265 15.08 16.13 0.31
CA VAL A 265 15.13 15.87 1.76
C VAL A 265 16.42 15.16 2.12
N ALA A 266 17.07 15.58 3.20
CA ALA A 266 18.24 14.92 3.76
C ALA A 266 17.85 13.90 4.83
N PHE A 267 18.60 12.81 4.91
CA PHE A 267 18.52 11.78 5.94
C PHE A 267 19.91 11.46 6.46
N ARG A 268 19.99 10.98 7.70
CA ARG A 268 21.23 10.46 8.27
C ARG A 268 21.14 8.94 8.40
N ALA A 269 22.09 8.24 7.79
CA ALA A 269 22.19 6.80 7.94
C ALA A 269 22.44 6.45 9.43
N PRO A 270 21.67 5.53 10.04
CA PRO A 270 21.93 5.08 11.40
C PRO A 270 23.31 4.42 11.55
N GLY A 271 23.75 4.29 12.79
CA GLY A 271 24.84 3.38 13.13
C GLY A 271 24.39 1.94 12.94
N VAL A 272 25.14 1.15 12.16
CA VAL A 272 24.84 -0.28 11.93
C VAL A 272 26.05 -1.14 12.23
N ALA A 273 25.81 -2.30 12.86
CA ALA A 273 26.87 -3.28 13.18
C ALA A 273 27.14 -4.26 12.02
N LYS A 274 26.18 -4.41 11.11
CA LYS A 274 26.25 -5.20 9.87
C LYS A 274 25.58 -4.41 8.75
N THR A 275 25.71 -4.86 7.51
CA THR A 275 25.00 -4.24 6.39
C THR A 275 23.48 -4.35 6.61
N GLU A 276 22.79 -3.23 6.48
CA GLU A 276 21.33 -3.14 6.61
C GLU A 276 20.72 -2.52 5.35
N THR A 277 19.47 -2.85 5.05
CA THR A 277 18.68 -2.24 3.97
C THR A 277 17.51 -1.47 4.56
N VAL A 278 17.30 -0.25 4.09
CA VAL A 278 16.15 0.61 4.42
C VAL A 278 15.45 1.07 3.16
N HIS A 279 14.14 1.23 3.23
CA HIS A 279 13.33 1.70 2.10
C HIS A 279 12.74 3.06 2.41
N PHE A 280 13.00 4.03 1.54
CA PHE A 280 12.34 5.33 1.56
C PHE A 280 11.33 5.40 0.43
N VAL A 281 10.23 6.10 0.67
CA VAL A 281 9.19 6.34 -0.34
C VAL A 281 8.92 7.84 -0.39
N VAL A 282 8.76 8.36 -1.60
CA VAL A 282 8.12 9.66 -1.83
C VAL A 282 6.72 9.43 -2.38
N ALA A 283 5.72 10.01 -1.72
CA ALA A 283 4.40 10.22 -2.31
C ALA A 283 4.36 11.60 -2.96
N VAL A 284 4.00 11.65 -4.24
CA VAL A 284 3.80 12.87 -5.01
C VAL A 284 2.33 12.96 -5.36
N SER A 285 1.65 13.96 -4.81
CA SER A 285 0.21 14.16 -4.99
C SER A 285 -0.06 15.49 -5.67
N ASP A 286 -0.97 15.51 -6.63
CA ASP A 286 -1.42 16.74 -7.28
C ASP A 286 -2.37 17.55 -6.38
N LYS A 287 -2.98 18.60 -6.96
CA LYS A 287 -4.07 19.38 -6.36
C LYS A 287 -5.36 19.34 -7.18
N GLY A 288 -5.46 18.36 -8.08
CA GLY A 288 -6.65 18.14 -8.88
C GLY A 288 -7.77 17.50 -8.06
N ALA A 289 -8.92 17.29 -8.72
CA ALA A 289 -10.11 16.74 -8.10
C ALA A 289 -10.58 15.47 -8.85
N PRO A 290 -10.58 14.29 -8.22
CA PRO A 290 -9.99 14.00 -6.90
C PRO A 290 -8.46 14.09 -6.94
N GLN A 291 -7.81 14.26 -5.79
CA GLN A 291 -6.35 14.30 -5.71
C GLN A 291 -5.76 12.94 -6.08
N LEU A 292 -4.84 12.90 -7.05
CA LEU A 292 -4.14 11.67 -7.44
C LEU A 292 -2.71 11.65 -6.93
N THR A 293 -2.24 10.43 -6.63
CA THR A 293 -0.92 10.20 -6.04
C THR A 293 -0.13 9.16 -6.82
N ARG A 294 1.16 9.44 -7.05
CA ARG A 294 2.15 8.49 -7.55
C ARG A 294 3.37 8.48 -6.65
N TYR A 295 4.11 7.38 -6.70
CA TYR A 295 5.18 7.11 -5.75
C TYR A 295 6.50 6.82 -6.47
N ARG A 296 7.59 6.99 -5.72
CA ARG A 296 8.89 6.35 -6.00
C ARG A 296 9.44 5.77 -4.72
N ARG A 297 10.07 4.61 -4.84
CA ARG A 297 10.78 3.92 -3.76
C ARG A 297 12.28 4.03 -3.99
N VAL A 298 13.03 4.23 -2.92
CA VAL A 298 14.49 4.25 -2.90
C VAL A 298 14.97 3.23 -1.89
N ILE A 299 15.81 2.30 -2.32
CA ILE A 299 16.44 1.29 -1.48
C ILE A 299 17.83 1.80 -1.11
N VAL A 300 18.10 1.95 0.19
CA VAL A 300 19.40 2.39 0.67
C VAL A 300 20.06 1.27 1.44
N THR A 301 21.19 0.80 0.95
CA THR A 301 22.07 -0.15 1.65
C THR A 301 23.03 0.64 2.54
N ILE A 302 22.96 0.41 3.85
CA ILE A 302 23.81 1.06 4.84
C ILE A 302 24.88 0.06 5.26
N VAL A 303 26.15 0.39 4.99
CA VAL A 303 27.29 -0.43 5.40
C VAL A 303 27.92 0.10 6.70
N PRO A 304 28.47 -0.78 7.57
CA PRO A 304 29.21 -0.33 8.76
C PRO A 304 30.36 0.62 8.41
N ARG A 305 30.74 1.48 9.36
CA ARG A 305 32.04 2.18 9.25
C ARG A 305 33.14 1.14 9.43
N SER A 306 34.12 1.17 8.52
CA SER A 306 35.41 0.49 8.67
C SER A 306 36.13 0.95 9.93
#